data_AF-A0A920AEE4-F1
#
_entry.id   AF-A0A920AEE4-F1
#
_cell.length_a   1.000
_cell.length_b   1.000
_cell.length_c   1.000
_cell.angle_alpha   90.00
_cell.angle_beta   90.00
_cell.angle_gamma   90.00
#
_symmetry.space_group_name_H-M   'P 1'
#
loop_
_entity.id
_entity.type
_entity.pdbx_description
1 polymer ?
#
loop_
_entity_poly.entity_id
_entity_poly.type
_entity_poly.pdbx_seq_one_letter_code
_entity_poly.pdbx_strand_id
1 'polypeptide(L)'
;MVNTGGNFMSDGMGNAFASNLILEENDGWGPYGSVNYPNHNEEEIDDIMNQFMGIDQYIKMETLPYDGIHHIDMHMKLLNEETILVAEYPQGVADGPQIEENIQYILNNFTTPYGNPYTIIRIPSPPSTSGLYPDNNGYYRTYTNSVFINSKVLVPFYRTEYDTIAQRIYEEALPGYEIIGIDCDNSGNNIISASGAIHCITKAVGIDDPLLINHAPMKSMNYGSNIQFEASAQHRSG
;
A
#
# COMPACT_ATOMS: atom_id res chain seq x y z
N MET A 1 21.21 -0.11 -5.93
CA MET A 1 19.90 -0.75 -5.70
C MET A 1 18.95 -0.43 -6.84
N VAL A 2 18.22 -1.44 -7.33
CA VAL A 2 17.04 -1.30 -8.19
C VAL A 2 15.81 -1.29 -7.28
N ASN A 3 14.86 -0.39 -7.53
CA ASN A 3 13.60 -0.34 -6.81
C ASN A 3 12.54 0.37 -7.69
N THR A 4 11.28 0.14 -7.39
CA THR A 4 10.11 0.66 -8.10
C THR A 4 9.12 1.27 -7.10
N GLY A 5 8.57 2.44 -7.44
CA GLY A 5 7.70 3.18 -6.52
C GLY A 5 6.41 2.45 -6.16
N GLY A 6 5.92 1.54 -7.01
CA GLY A 6 4.74 0.72 -6.71
C GLY A 6 5.01 -0.37 -5.66
N ASN A 7 6.28 -0.78 -5.51
CA ASN A 7 6.71 -1.74 -4.50
C ASN A 7 7.27 -1.08 -3.22
N PHE A 8 6.88 0.17 -2.95
CA PHE A 8 7.33 0.89 -1.76
C PHE A 8 6.21 1.76 -1.19
N MET A 9 5.93 1.62 0.10
CA MET A 9 5.08 2.54 0.85
C MET A 9 5.65 2.77 2.24
N SER A 10 5.70 4.03 2.68
CA SER A 10 6.16 4.41 4.02
C SER A 10 5.03 5.05 4.82
N ASP A 11 5.06 4.84 6.13
CA ASP A 11 4.20 5.54 7.09
C ASP A 11 4.68 6.97 7.40
N GLY A 12 5.84 7.38 6.88
CA GLY A 12 6.43 8.70 7.16
C GLY A 12 7.03 8.83 8.56
N MET A 13 7.13 7.73 9.32
CA MET A 13 7.63 7.67 10.69
C MET A 13 8.68 6.57 10.90
N GLY A 14 9.39 6.21 9.84
CA GLY A 14 10.54 5.29 9.90
C GLY A 14 10.22 3.86 9.48
N ASN A 15 8.95 3.48 9.30
CA ASN A 15 8.64 2.17 8.70
C ASN A 15 8.33 2.32 7.21
N ALA A 16 8.67 1.27 6.46
CA ALA A 16 8.22 1.10 5.09
C ALA A 16 7.95 -0.36 4.77
N PHE A 17 7.20 -0.58 3.70
CA PHE A 17 6.76 -1.88 3.23
C PHE A 17 7.18 -2.09 1.79
N ALA A 18 7.52 -3.33 1.45
CA ALA A 18 7.75 -3.82 0.10
C ALA A 18 7.41 -5.32 0.03
N SER A 19 7.28 -5.86 -1.18
CA SER A 19 7.38 -7.30 -1.41
C SER A 19 8.85 -7.73 -1.54
N ASN A 20 9.10 -9.04 -1.44
CA ASN A 20 10.41 -9.66 -1.64
C ASN A 20 10.99 -9.44 -3.05
N LEU A 21 10.23 -8.86 -3.99
CA LEU A 21 10.78 -8.37 -5.27
C LEU A 21 11.97 -7.43 -5.06
N ILE A 22 12.01 -6.64 -3.99
CA ILE A 22 13.17 -5.79 -3.68
C ILE A 22 14.46 -6.59 -3.47
N LEU A 23 14.35 -7.82 -2.94
CA LEU A 23 15.48 -8.72 -2.75
C LEU A 23 15.83 -9.40 -4.08
N GLU A 24 14.81 -9.88 -4.81
CA GLU A 24 14.98 -10.58 -6.10
C GLU A 24 15.64 -9.67 -7.16
N GLU A 25 15.26 -8.39 -7.26
CA GLU A 25 15.84 -7.44 -8.22
C GLU A 25 17.19 -6.88 -7.80
N ASN A 26 17.73 -7.33 -6.66
CA ASN A 26 19.02 -6.91 -6.12
C ASN A 26 19.92 -8.10 -5.74
N ASP A 27 19.60 -9.34 -6.14
CA ASP A 27 20.40 -10.52 -5.78
C ASP A 27 21.66 -10.72 -6.66
N GLY A 28 21.89 -9.82 -7.63
CA GLY A 28 22.98 -9.89 -8.60
C GLY A 28 22.72 -10.79 -9.81
N TRP A 29 21.55 -11.42 -9.91
CA TRP A 29 21.13 -12.31 -11.00
C TRP A 29 19.90 -11.71 -11.70
N GLY A 30 19.79 -11.84 -13.02
CA GLY A 30 18.69 -11.19 -13.75
C GLY A 30 17.90 -12.12 -14.65
N PRO A 31 16.56 -12.16 -14.52
CA PRO A 31 15.66 -12.47 -15.62
C PRO A 31 14.88 -11.20 -16.05
N TYR A 32 15.57 -10.17 -16.53
CA TYR A 32 14.94 -9.08 -17.30
C TYR A 32 15.81 -8.67 -18.50
N GLY A 33 15.85 -9.55 -19.50
CA GLY A 33 16.61 -9.35 -20.72
C GLY A 33 18.12 -9.51 -20.54
N SER A 34 18.88 -8.44 -20.75
CA SER A 34 20.36 -8.41 -20.74
C SER A 34 20.95 -7.47 -19.68
N VAL A 35 20.13 -7.07 -18.71
CA VAL A 35 20.53 -6.18 -17.63
C VAL A 35 21.03 -7.03 -16.45
N ASN A 36 22.24 -6.75 -15.97
CA ASN A 36 22.71 -7.31 -14.72
C ASN A 36 22.11 -6.49 -13.58
N TYR A 37 21.32 -7.13 -12.71
CA TYR A 37 20.88 -6.49 -11.48
C TYR A 37 22.07 -6.21 -10.56
N PRO A 38 22.01 -5.13 -9.76
CA PRO A 38 23.00 -4.92 -8.72
C PRO A 38 22.95 -6.10 -7.75
N ASN A 39 24.07 -6.36 -7.09
CA ASN A 39 24.17 -7.39 -6.07
C ASN A 39 24.28 -6.70 -4.71
N HIS A 40 23.15 -6.65 -4.01
CA HIS A 40 23.04 -6.19 -2.63
C HIS A 40 22.39 -7.28 -1.79
N ASN A 41 22.97 -7.57 -0.64
CA ASN A 41 22.26 -8.37 0.36
C ASN A 41 21.19 -7.52 1.08
N GLU A 42 20.35 -8.17 1.88
CA GLU A 42 19.25 -7.48 2.57
C GLU A 42 19.72 -6.37 3.53
N GLU A 43 20.82 -6.56 4.25
CA GLU A 43 21.39 -5.54 5.14
C GLU A 43 21.84 -4.30 4.35
N GLU A 44 22.47 -4.49 3.20
CA GLU A 44 22.87 -3.38 2.32
C GLU A 44 21.65 -2.64 1.73
N ILE A 45 20.57 -3.35 1.42
CA ILE A 45 19.31 -2.75 0.97
C ILE A 45 18.71 -1.89 2.10
N ASP A 46 18.66 -2.43 3.31
CA ASP A 46 18.11 -1.73 4.48
C ASP A 46 18.96 -0.49 4.82
N ASP A 47 20.29 -0.60 4.78
CA ASP A 47 21.21 0.53 4.99
C ASP A 47 21.00 1.63 3.94
N ILE A 48 20.80 1.28 2.67
CA ILE A 48 20.51 2.25 1.60
C ILE A 48 19.17 2.95 1.88
N MET A 49 18.13 2.19 2.25
CA MET A 49 16.82 2.77 2.55
C MET A 49 16.85 3.65 3.80
N ASN A 50 17.64 3.30 4.81
CA ASN A 50 17.87 4.14 5.97
C ASN A 50 18.56 5.46 5.58
N GLN A 51 19.69 5.39 4.87
CA GLN A 51 20.50 6.56 4.54
C GLN A 51 19.78 7.56 3.62
N PHE A 52 19.03 7.07 2.64
CA PHE A 52 18.40 7.92 1.62
C PHE A 52 16.96 8.30 1.94
N MET A 53 16.24 7.45 2.66
CA MET A 53 14.80 7.59 2.87
C MET A 53 14.42 7.69 4.35
N GLY A 54 15.36 7.53 5.28
CA GLY A 54 15.10 7.58 6.72
C GLY A 54 14.26 6.40 7.22
N ILE A 55 14.36 5.25 6.56
CA ILE A 55 13.62 4.04 6.94
C ILE A 55 14.45 3.23 7.93
N ASP A 56 13.95 3.12 9.16
CA ASP A 56 14.55 2.33 10.24
C ASP A 56 14.09 0.87 10.20
N GLN A 57 12.86 0.63 9.72
CA GLN A 57 12.27 -0.70 9.63
C GLN A 57 11.65 -0.91 8.25
N TYR A 58 12.33 -1.71 7.42
CA TYR A 58 11.85 -2.04 6.07
C TYR A 58 11.25 -3.44 6.02
N ILE A 59 9.92 -3.50 6.13
CA ILE A 59 9.12 -4.71 6.20
C ILE A 59 8.94 -5.29 4.80
N LYS A 60 9.41 -6.52 4.59
CA LYS A 60 9.37 -7.20 3.30
C LYS A 60 8.44 -8.41 3.40
N MET A 61 7.50 -8.51 2.47
CA MET A 61 6.46 -9.56 2.45
C MET A 61 6.69 -10.51 1.29
N GLU A 62 6.18 -11.74 1.42
CA GLU A 62 6.24 -12.71 0.33
C GLU A 62 5.51 -12.17 -0.91
N THR A 63 6.08 -12.43 -2.09
CA THR A 63 5.48 -12.03 -3.36
C THR A 63 4.16 -12.76 -3.58
N LEU A 64 3.24 -12.13 -4.31
CA LEU A 64 1.93 -12.72 -4.58
C LEU A 64 1.98 -13.59 -5.84
N PRO A 65 1.44 -14.84 -5.82
CA PRO A 65 1.52 -15.78 -6.94
C PRO A 65 0.93 -15.30 -8.27
N TYR A 66 -0.12 -14.48 -8.24
CA TYR A 66 -0.86 -14.04 -9.44
C TYR A 66 -0.73 -12.54 -9.74
N ASP A 67 -0.10 -11.76 -8.86
CA ASP A 67 0.35 -10.41 -9.18
C ASP A 67 1.62 -10.49 -10.02
N GLY A 68 1.49 -10.37 -11.34
CA GLY A 68 2.61 -10.54 -12.27
C GLY A 68 3.71 -9.48 -12.20
N ILE A 69 3.53 -8.41 -11.42
CA ILE A 69 4.56 -7.39 -11.18
C ILE A 69 5.02 -7.33 -9.72
N HIS A 70 4.40 -8.11 -8.82
CA HIS A 70 4.73 -8.21 -7.40
C HIS A 70 4.79 -6.87 -6.64
N HIS A 71 4.02 -5.86 -7.06
CA HIS A 71 4.02 -4.55 -6.41
C HIS A 71 3.00 -4.50 -5.26
N ILE A 72 3.41 -3.98 -4.10
CA ILE A 72 2.50 -3.86 -2.95
C ILE A 72 1.32 -2.91 -3.19
N ASP A 73 1.46 -1.91 -4.06
CA ASP A 73 0.36 -0.99 -4.40
C ASP A 73 -0.82 -1.66 -5.12
N MET A 74 -0.65 -2.88 -5.61
CA MET A 74 -1.71 -3.67 -6.23
C MET A 74 -2.58 -4.43 -5.22
N HIS A 75 -2.16 -4.56 -3.97
CA HIS A 75 -2.93 -5.32 -2.97
C HIS A 75 -2.98 -4.69 -1.58
N MET A 76 -2.22 -3.63 -1.34
CA MET A 76 -2.12 -2.97 -0.04
C MET A 76 -2.08 -1.44 -0.23
N LYS A 77 -2.59 -0.68 0.75
CA LYS A 77 -2.34 0.76 0.87
C LYS A 77 -2.34 1.22 2.32
N LEU A 78 -1.33 1.99 2.73
CA LEU A 78 -1.35 2.70 4.00
C LEU A 78 -2.36 3.86 3.92
N LEU A 79 -3.32 3.87 4.85
CA LEU A 79 -4.31 4.95 4.98
C LEU A 79 -3.87 6.02 5.97
N ASN A 80 -3.07 5.62 6.95
CA ASN A 80 -2.35 6.44 7.91
C ASN A 80 -1.22 5.57 8.53
N GLU A 81 -0.60 6.04 9.60
CA GLU A 81 0.53 5.39 10.27
C GLU A 81 0.16 4.07 10.98
N GLU A 82 -1.15 3.82 11.19
CA GLU A 82 -1.63 2.63 11.91
C GLU A 82 -2.53 1.71 11.09
N THR A 83 -3.04 2.15 9.95
CA THR A 83 -4.10 1.46 9.21
C THR A 83 -3.67 1.08 7.82
N ILE A 84 -3.79 -0.21 7.52
CA ILE A 84 -3.50 -0.82 6.23
C ILE A 84 -4.82 -1.25 5.58
N LEU A 85 -5.10 -0.72 4.40
CA LEU A 85 -6.13 -1.22 3.51
C LEU A 85 -5.56 -2.37 2.68
N VAL A 86 -6.22 -3.53 2.65
CA VAL A 86 -5.74 -4.71 1.92
C VAL A 86 -6.84 -5.29 1.05
N ALA A 87 -6.48 -5.65 -0.19
CA ALA A 87 -7.36 -6.32 -1.13
C ALA A 87 -7.87 -7.65 -0.56
N GLU A 88 -9.15 -7.93 -0.80
CA GLU A 88 -9.82 -9.14 -0.34
C GLU A 88 -10.39 -9.92 -1.53
N TYR A 89 -10.02 -11.20 -1.63
CA TYR A 89 -10.59 -12.15 -2.57
C TYR A 89 -11.55 -13.10 -1.84
N PRO A 90 -12.47 -13.77 -2.55
CA PRO A 90 -13.19 -14.90 -1.98
C PRO A 90 -12.24 -15.96 -1.40
N GLN A 91 -12.71 -16.70 -0.40
CA GLN A 91 -11.88 -17.70 0.29
C GLN A 91 -11.23 -18.69 -0.69
N GLY A 92 -9.90 -18.77 -0.67
CA GLY A 92 -9.12 -19.70 -1.50
C GLY A 92 -8.95 -19.28 -2.96
N VAL A 93 -9.34 -18.07 -3.34
CA VAL A 93 -9.26 -17.55 -4.72
C VAL A 93 -8.07 -16.60 -4.87
N ALA A 94 -7.38 -16.72 -6.02
CA ALA A 94 -6.25 -15.88 -6.40
C ALA A 94 -5.22 -15.74 -5.26
N ASP A 95 -4.76 -14.53 -4.98
CA ASP A 95 -3.76 -14.25 -3.96
C ASP A 95 -4.33 -14.20 -2.54
N GLY A 96 -5.64 -14.43 -2.36
CA GLY A 96 -6.30 -14.36 -1.05
C GLY A 96 -5.56 -15.12 0.06
N PRO A 97 -5.16 -16.38 -0.15
CA PRO A 97 -4.36 -17.13 0.83
C PRO A 97 -3.02 -16.46 1.19
N GLN A 98 -2.24 -16.03 0.20
CA GLN A 98 -0.92 -15.42 0.44
C GLN A 98 -1.05 -14.03 1.09
N ILE A 99 -2.07 -13.27 0.72
CA ILE A 99 -2.41 -11.99 1.36
C ILE A 99 -2.69 -12.20 2.84
N GLU A 100 -3.43 -13.26 3.21
CA GLU A 100 -3.69 -13.55 4.62
C GLU A 100 -2.41 -13.92 5.38
N GLU A 101 -1.54 -14.74 4.79
CA GLU A 101 -0.24 -15.06 5.38
C GLU A 101 0.62 -13.81 5.59
N ASN A 102 0.67 -12.91 4.61
CA ASN A 102 1.39 -11.64 4.72
C ASN A 102 0.81 -10.74 5.82
N ILE A 103 -0.52 -10.69 5.98
CA ILE A 103 -1.15 -9.94 7.07
C ILE A 103 -0.79 -10.54 8.43
N GLN A 104 -0.84 -11.86 8.58
CA GLN A 104 -0.44 -12.52 9.83
C GLN A 104 1.05 -12.29 10.11
N TYR A 105 1.90 -12.32 9.09
CA TYR A 105 3.31 -11.96 9.22
C TYR A 105 3.47 -10.53 9.76
N ILE A 106 2.74 -9.55 9.21
CA ILE A 106 2.79 -8.17 9.72
C ILE A 106 2.37 -8.10 11.19
N LEU A 107 1.18 -8.63 11.51
CA LEU A 107 0.56 -8.49 12.82
C LEU A 107 1.32 -9.22 13.94
N ASN A 108 2.05 -10.29 13.61
CA ASN A 108 2.79 -11.09 14.58
C ASN A 108 4.21 -10.55 14.85
N ASN A 109 4.79 -9.78 13.92
CA ASN A 109 6.20 -9.41 13.98
C ASN A 109 6.43 -7.89 14.13
N PHE A 110 5.44 -7.06 13.79
CA PHE A 110 5.63 -5.61 13.74
C PHE A 110 4.53 -4.84 14.45
N THR A 111 4.88 -3.63 14.87
CA THR A 111 3.96 -2.65 15.43
C THR A 111 4.05 -1.37 14.62
N THR A 112 2.98 -0.58 14.69
CA THR A 112 2.94 0.81 14.22
C THR A 112 4.03 1.64 14.89
N PRO A 113 4.37 2.82 14.36
CA PRO A 113 5.27 3.78 15.03
C PRO A 113 4.87 4.15 16.45
N TYR A 114 3.58 3.99 16.79
CA TYR A 114 3.03 4.26 18.12
C TYR A 114 3.02 3.02 19.02
N GLY A 115 3.64 1.91 18.61
CA GLY A 115 3.76 0.68 19.39
C GLY A 115 2.49 -0.18 19.46
N ASN A 116 1.47 0.15 18.66
CA ASN A 116 0.23 -0.62 18.57
C ASN A 116 0.28 -1.66 17.43
N PRO A 117 -0.53 -2.72 17.47
CA PRO A 117 -0.78 -3.55 16.28
C PRO A 117 -1.39 -2.72 15.15
N TYR A 118 -1.06 -3.07 13.89
CA TYR A 118 -1.69 -2.47 12.71
C TYR A 118 -3.18 -2.81 12.64
N THR A 119 -3.99 -1.84 12.21
CA THR A 119 -5.40 -2.03 11.89
C THR A 119 -5.53 -2.44 10.44
N ILE A 120 -6.23 -3.54 10.16
CA ILE A 120 -6.44 -4.04 8.80
C ILE A 120 -7.88 -3.73 8.38
N ILE A 121 -8.03 -3.00 7.27
CA ILE A 121 -9.30 -2.80 6.58
C ILE A 121 -9.28 -3.62 5.29
N ARG A 122 -10.31 -4.43 5.06
CA ARG A 122 -10.45 -5.24 3.85
C ARG A 122 -11.23 -4.49 2.79
N ILE A 123 -10.80 -4.59 1.54
CA ILE A 123 -11.52 -4.06 0.39
C ILE A 123 -11.71 -5.15 -0.67
N PRO A 124 -12.96 -5.56 -0.98
CA PRO A 124 -13.20 -6.63 -1.94
C PRO A 124 -12.69 -6.29 -3.34
N SER A 125 -11.83 -7.14 -3.90
CA SER A 125 -11.40 -7.04 -5.29
C SER A 125 -12.52 -7.47 -6.22
N PRO A 126 -12.85 -6.70 -7.28
CA PRO A 126 -13.92 -7.08 -8.18
C PRO A 126 -13.42 -8.12 -9.21
N PRO A 127 -14.24 -9.12 -9.57
CA PRO A 127 -13.86 -10.05 -10.64
C PRO A 127 -13.86 -9.34 -12.00
N SER A 128 -13.37 -10.05 -13.02
CA SER A 128 -13.62 -9.65 -14.41
C SER A 128 -15.09 -9.77 -14.80
N THR A 129 -15.47 -9.18 -15.94
CA THR A 129 -16.83 -9.30 -16.49
C THR A 129 -17.24 -10.75 -16.77
N SER A 130 -16.26 -11.64 -16.99
CA SER A 130 -16.43 -13.09 -17.08
C SER A 130 -16.70 -13.79 -15.73
N GLY A 131 -16.57 -13.08 -14.61
CA GLY A 131 -16.60 -13.63 -13.25
C GLY A 131 -15.27 -14.20 -12.78
N LEU A 132 -14.21 -14.14 -13.59
CA LEU A 132 -12.90 -14.73 -13.29
C LEU A 132 -11.99 -13.76 -12.52
N TYR A 133 -11.16 -14.34 -11.65
CA TYR A 133 -10.09 -13.70 -10.89
C TYR A 133 -8.71 -14.07 -11.49
N PRO A 134 -7.59 -13.48 -11.03
CA PRO A 134 -6.26 -13.72 -11.59
C PRO A 134 -5.84 -15.19 -11.70
N ASP A 135 -6.25 -16.03 -10.74
CA ASP A 135 -6.02 -17.49 -10.77
C ASP A 135 -6.67 -18.24 -11.95
N ASN A 136 -7.63 -17.60 -12.61
CA ASN A 136 -8.35 -18.13 -13.76
C ASN A 136 -8.32 -17.14 -14.94
N ASN A 137 -7.20 -16.45 -15.15
CA ASN A 137 -6.99 -15.48 -16.25
C ASN A 137 -7.93 -14.26 -16.22
N GLY A 138 -8.42 -13.86 -15.05
CA GLY A 138 -9.03 -12.55 -14.84
C GLY A 138 -7.98 -11.43 -14.74
N TYR A 139 -8.37 -10.18 -15.02
CA TYR A 139 -7.50 -9.04 -14.74
C TYR A 139 -7.37 -8.77 -13.24
N TYR A 140 -6.21 -8.26 -12.84
CA TYR A 140 -5.86 -7.93 -11.46
C TYR A 140 -6.49 -6.60 -11.02
N ARG A 141 -7.83 -6.56 -10.91
CA ARG A 141 -8.55 -5.36 -10.45
C ARG A 141 -8.41 -5.20 -8.94
N THR A 142 -8.12 -3.99 -8.50
CA THR A 142 -7.86 -3.68 -7.09
C THR A 142 -8.17 -2.22 -6.79
N TYR A 143 -8.87 -1.98 -5.68
CA TYR A 143 -9.14 -0.62 -5.22
C TYR A 143 -7.96 -0.01 -4.46
N THR A 144 -6.95 -0.81 -4.07
CA THR A 144 -5.80 -0.32 -3.30
C THR A 144 -4.85 0.55 -4.11
N ASN A 145 -4.89 0.46 -5.45
CA ASN A 145 -4.05 1.24 -6.36
C ASN A 145 -4.55 2.69 -6.53
N SER A 146 -4.91 3.32 -5.40
CA SER A 146 -5.39 4.69 -5.27
C SER A 146 -4.26 5.66 -4.92
N VAL A 147 -4.51 6.96 -5.03
CA VAL A 147 -3.54 8.01 -4.71
C VAL A 147 -4.17 9.11 -3.84
N PHE A 148 -3.44 9.52 -2.81
CA PHE A 148 -3.78 10.68 -1.99
C PHE A 148 -3.30 11.96 -2.67
N ILE A 149 -4.17 12.96 -2.72
CA ILE A 149 -3.85 14.31 -3.20
C ILE A 149 -4.45 15.30 -2.19
N ASN A 150 -3.66 15.70 -1.20
CA ASN A 150 -4.10 16.53 -0.08
C ASN A 150 -5.37 15.93 0.56
N SER A 151 -6.48 16.67 0.60
CA SER A 151 -7.76 16.22 1.17
C SER A 151 -8.61 15.35 0.24
N LYS A 152 -8.03 14.77 -0.83
CA LYS A 152 -8.73 13.93 -1.82
C LYS A 152 -8.05 12.59 -1.96
N VAL A 153 -8.82 11.56 -2.31
CA VAL A 153 -8.28 10.25 -2.71
C VAL A 153 -8.90 9.86 -4.04
N LEU A 154 -8.04 9.65 -5.05
CA LEU A 154 -8.48 9.13 -6.34
C LEU A 154 -8.41 7.60 -6.30
N VAL A 155 -9.54 6.94 -6.52
CA VAL A 155 -9.69 5.48 -6.41
C VAL A 155 -10.04 4.88 -7.77
N PRO A 156 -9.35 3.81 -8.23
CA PRO A 156 -9.70 3.17 -9.49
C PRO A 156 -11.07 2.51 -9.37
N PHE A 157 -12.00 2.91 -10.23
CA PHE A 157 -13.33 2.32 -10.33
C PHE A 157 -13.41 1.45 -11.57
N TYR A 158 -14.24 0.41 -11.50
CA TYR A 158 -14.34 -0.61 -12.53
C TYR A 158 -15.78 -0.77 -12.97
N ARG A 159 -16.68 -1.04 -12.01
CA ARG A 159 -18.08 -1.35 -12.26
C ARG A 159 -18.94 -0.98 -11.05
N THR A 160 -20.01 -0.23 -11.30
CA THR A 160 -20.87 0.36 -10.27
C THR A 160 -21.31 -0.63 -9.16
N GLU A 161 -21.62 -1.87 -9.53
CA GLU A 161 -22.07 -2.89 -8.56
C GLU A 161 -21.00 -3.29 -7.53
N TYR A 162 -19.72 -3.05 -7.81
CA TYR A 162 -18.61 -3.25 -6.85
C TYR A 162 -18.07 -1.92 -6.32
N ASP A 163 -18.01 -0.89 -7.17
CA ASP A 163 -17.43 0.41 -6.83
C ASP A 163 -18.14 1.07 -5.64
N THR A 164 -19.46 0.88 -5.52
CA THR A 164 -20.25 1.44 -4.40
C THR A 164 -19.82 0.89 -3.03
N ILE A 165 -19.36 -0.36 -2.98
CA ILE A 165 -18.83 -0.98 -1.75
C ILE A 165 -17.45 -0.40 -1.44
N ALA A 166 -16.58 -0.34 -2.45
CA ALA A 166 -15.23 0.22 -2.31
C ALA A 166 -15.26 1.69 -1.87
N GLN A 167 -16.12 2.50 -2.49
CA GLN A 167 -16.31 3.89 -2.14
C GLN A 167 -16.72 4.05 -0.67
N ARG A 168 -17.72 3.27 -0.22
CA ARG A 168 -18.18 3.32 1.18
C ARG A 168 -17.06 2.97 2.15
N ILE A 169 -16.26 1.93 1.87
CA ILE A 169 -15.13 1.53 2.72
C ILE A 169 -14.12 2.67 2.83
N TYR A 170 -13.79 3.33 1.72
CA TYR A 170 -12.90 4.49 1.72
C TYR A 170 -13.48 5.68 2.51
N GLU A 171 -14.75 6.01 2.32
CA GLU A 171 -15.43 7.10 3.02
C GLU A 171 -15.51 6.85 4.54
N GLU A 172 -15.76 5.61 4.95
CA GLU A 172 -15.78 5.21 6.37
C GLU A 172 -14.37 5.23 6.99
N ALA A 173 -13.35 4.80 6.23
CA ALA A 173 -11.96 4.73 6.70
C ALA A 173 -11.25 6.10 6.73
N LEU A 174 -11.68 7.04 5.88
CA LEU A 174 -11.03 8.34 5.70
C LEU A 174 -12.02 9.51 5.89
N PRO A 175 -12.60 9.66 7.09
CA PRO A 175 -13.53 10.75 7.36
C PRO A 175 -12.86 12.12 7.09
N GLY A 176 -13.53 12.96 6.31
CA GLY A 176 -13.04 14.29 5.92
C GLY A 176 -12.27 14.34 4.60
N TYR A 177 -11.92 13.19 4.01
CA TYR A 177 -11.40 13.12 2.64
C TYR A 177 -12.54 13.06 1.63
N GLU A 178 -12.31 13.65 0.46
CA GLU A 178 -13.18 13.51 -0.70
C GLU A 178 -12.72 12.32 -1.55
N ILE A 179 -13.56 11.29 -1.67
CA ILE A 179 -13.28 10.09 -2.46
C ILE A 179 -13.78 10.31 -3.89
N ILE A 180 -12.87 10.19 -4.87
CA ILE A 180 -13.16 10.42 -6.28
C ILE A 180 -12.84 9.15 -7.07
N GLY A 181 -13.88 8.50 -7.58
CA GLY A 181 -13.74 7.34 -8.46
C GLY A 181 -13.29 7.74 -9.87
N ILE A 182 -12.28 7.06 -10.41
CA ILE A 182 -11.83 7.21 -11.80
C ILE A 182 -11.97 5.86 -12.50
N ASP A 183 -12.77 5.82 -13.56
CA ASP A 183 -12.98 4.62 -14.37
C ASP A 183 -11.66 4.15 -15.01
N CYS A 184 -11.23 2.94 -14.64
CA CYS A 184 -10.03 2.26 -15.11
C CYS A 184 -10.32 1.01 -15.96
N ASP A 185 -11.60 0.75 -16.29
CA ASP A 185 -12.08 -0.46 -16.99
C ASP A 185 -12.87 -0.15 -18.28
N ASN A 186 -12.91 1.12 -18.70
CA ASN A 186 -13.68 1.53 -19.87
C ASN A 186 -13.25 0.86 -21.18
N SER A 187 -14.22 0.73 -22.10
CA SER A 187 -13.97 0.24 -23.45
C SER A 187 -13.15 1.26 -24.25
N GLY A 188 -11.86 0.97 -24.43
CA GLY A 188 -10.92 1.76 -25.23
C GLY A 188 -9.73 2.30 -24.45
N ASN A 189 -9.83 2.45 -23.12
CA ASN A 189 -8.75 2.88 -22.23
C ASN A 189 -8.79 2.09 -20.91
N ASN A 190 -8.64 0.77 -21.02
CA ASN A 190 -8.59 -0.15 -19.88
C ASN A 190 -7.15 -0.25 -19.36
N ILE A 191 -6.77 0.65 -18.46
CA ILE A 191 -5.41 0.65 -17.90
C ILE A 191 -5.15 -0.60 -17.06
N ILE A 192 -6.19 -1.16 -16.40
CA ILE A 192 -6.01 -2.34 -15.55
C ILE A 192 -5.61 -3.59 -16.34
N SER A 193 -5.94 -3.65 -17.63
CA SER A 193 -5.47 -4.70 -18.54
C SER A 193 -3.95 -4.69 -18.77
N ALA A 194 -3.26 -3.60 -18.40
CA ALA A 194 -1.81 -3.47 -18.42
C ALA A 194 -1.16 -3.63 -17.02
N SER A 195 -1.87 -4.28 -16.08
CA SER A 195 -1.39 -4.60 -14.72
C SER A 195 -1.11 -3.38 -13.82
N GLY A 196 -1.80 -2.25 -14.04
CA GLY A 196 -1.70 -1.09 -13.17
C GLY A 196 -2.95 -0.21 -13.21
N ALA A 197 -3.09 0.71 -12.25
CA ALA A 197 -4.17 1.68 -12.23
C ALA A 197 -3.66 3.09 -11.88
N ILE A 198 -4.41 3.87 -11.10
CA ILE A 198 -4.14 5.29 -10.86
C ILE A 198 -2.79 5.50 -10.18
N HIS A 199 -2.48 4.74 -9.13
CA HIS A 199 -1.23 4.90 -8.38
C HIS A 199 -0.01 4.63 -9.27
N CYS A 200 -0.06 3.60 -10.11
CA CYS A 200 1.05 3.23 -10.99
C CYS A 200 1.45 4.31 -12.00
N ILE A 201 0.52 5.20 -12.38
CA ILE A 201 0.76 6.29 -13.35
C ILE A 201 0.85 7.68 -12.71
N THR A 202 0.89 7.75 -11.38
CA THR A 202 0.99 9.02 -10.65
C THR A 202 2.17 9.02 -9.70
N LYS A 203 2.66 10.22 -9.39
CA LYS A 203 3.69 10.41 -8.36
C LYS A 203 3.37 11.70 -7.60
N ALA A 204 3.14 11.58 -6.30
CA ALA A 204 2.99 12.74 -5.44
C ALA A 204 4.33 13.48 -5.31
N VAL A 205 4.26 14.81 -5.30
CA VAL A 205 5.39 15.70 -5.04
C VAL A 205 5.09 16.42 -3.73
N GLY A 206 5.96 16.23 -2.74
CA GLY A 206 5.85 16.92 -1.46
C GLY A 206 6.08 18.43 -1.60
N ILE A 207 5.68 19.18 -0.59
CA ILE A 207 6.00 20.61 -0.50
C ILE A 207 7.44 20.80 -0.01
N ASP A 208 8.13 21.84 -0.50
CA ASP A 208 9.54 22.09 -0.19
C ASP A 208 9.83 22.40 1.28
N ASP A 209 8.82 22.91 1.99
CA ASP A 209 8.91 23.38 3.38
C ASP A 209 7.69 22.88 4.19
N PRO A 210 7.66 21.59 4.56
CA PRO A 210 6.53 21.00 5.26
C PRO A 210 6.56 21.33 6.76
N LEU A 211 5.37 21.55 7.32
CA LEU A 211 5.13 21.43 8.76
C LEU A 211 4.60 20.02 9.01
N LEU A 212 5.45 19.15 9.56
CA LEU A 212 5.07 17.80 9.96
C LEU A 212 4.49 17.85 11.37
N ILE A 213 3.28 17.34 11.56
CA ILE A 213 2.64 17.24 12.87
C ILE A 213 2.21 15.79 13.07
N ASN A 214 2.77 15.14 14.08
CA ASN A 214 2.48 13.74 14.38
C ASN A 214 1.94 13.60 15.79
N HIS A 215 0.94 12.74 15.96
CA HIS A 215 0.39 12.40 17.27
C HIS A 215 -0.30 11.04 17.19
N ALA A 216 -0.11 10.21 18.22
CA ALA A 216 -0.79 8.92 18.31
C ALA A 216 -2.31 9.10 18.51
N PRO A 217 -3.17 8.47 17.69
CA PRO A 217 -4.61 8.61 17.85
C PRO A 217 -5.07 8.07 19.20
N MET A 218 -6.04 8.74 19.81
CA MET A 218 -6.65 8.26 21.05
C MET A 218 -7.63 7.12 20.79
N LYS A 219 -7.29 5.90 21.20
CA LYS A 219 -8.10 4.70 20.92
C LYS A 219 -9.28 4.51 21.87
N SER A 220 -9.14 4.92 23.13
CA SER A 220 -10.22 4.86 24.11
C SER A 220 -10.00 5.88 25.22
N MET A 221 -11.10 6.33 25.83
CA MET A 221 -11.08 7.29 26.94
C MET A 221 -12.20 6.98 27.92
N ASN A 222 -11.86 7.01 29.21
CA ASN A 222 -12.85 6.91 30.28
C ASN A 222 -13.44 8.29 30.54
N TYR A 223 -14.77 8.36 30.63
CA TYR A 223 -15.42 9.63 30.95
C TYR A 223 -14.93 10.16 32.30
N GLY A 224 -14.45 11.40 32.33
CA GLY A 224 -13.94 12.05 33.54
C GLY A 224 -12.48 11.76 33.89
N SER A 225 -11.73 11.01 33.07
CA SER A 225 -10.27 10.88 33.25
C SER A 225 -9.53 12.08 32.65
N ASN A 226 -8.47 12.54 33.32
CA ASN A 226 -7.49 13.41 32.68
C ASN A 226 -6.73 12.64 31.61
N ILE A 227 -6.56 13.23 30.44
CA ILE A 227 -5.88 12.61 29.30
C ILE A 227 -4.62 13.42 29.02
N GLN A 228 -3.50 12.72 28.96
CA GLN A 228 -2.25 13.27 28.45
C GLN A 228 -2.14 12.85 26.98
N PHE A 229 -1.91 13.81 26.10
CA PHE A 229 -1.56 13.55 24.71
C PHE A 229 -0.21 14.16 24.44
N GLU A 230 0.55 13.51 23.57
CA GLU A 230 1.83 13.99 23.08
C GLU A 230 1.68 14.19 21.57
N ALA A 231 2.18 15.33 21.10
CA ALA A 231 2.24 15.66 19.69
C ALA A 231 3.63 16.26 19.43
N SER A 232 4.21 15.91 18.29
CA SER A 232 5.41 16.55 17.76
C SER A 232 5.02 17.44 16.59
N ALA A 233 5.69 18.59 16.48
CA ALA A 233 5.61 19.46 15.32
C ALA A 233 7.05 19.76 14.89
N GLN A 234 7.36 19.52 13.63
CA GLN A 234 8.69 19.69 13.08
C GLN A 234 8.63 20.47 11.77
N HIS A 235 9.57 21.40 11.62
CA HIS A 235 9.79 22.13 10.39
C HIS A 235 11.24 21.90 9.94
N ARG A 236 11.54 22.14 8.66
CA ARG A 236 12.90 21.95 8.15
C ARG A 236 13.94 22.81 8.89
N SER A 237 13.53 23.93 9.47
CA SER A 237 14.38 24.83 10.25
C SER A 237 14.64 24.39 11.70
N GLY A 238 14.06 23.29 12.16
CA GLY A 238 13.99 22.92 13.58
C GLY A 238 12.65 23.32 14.17
#